data_AF-A0A7N9CGU7-F1
#
_entry.id   AF-A0A7N9CGU7-F1
#
_cell.length_a   1.000
_cell.length_b   1.000
_cell.length_c   1.000
_cell.angle_alpha   90.00
_cell.angle_beta   90.00
_cell.angle_gamma   90.00
#
_symmetry.space_group_name_H-M   'P 1'
#
loop_
_entity.id
_entity.type
_entity.pdbx_description
1 polymer ?
#
loop_
_entity_poly.entity_id
_entity_poly.type
_entity_poly.pdbx_seq_one_letter_code
_entity_poly.pdbx_strand_id
1 'polypeptide(L)'
;MTKVTKEMTTCRLPGRGRQWRASAIRAQPVQVLRVAILLSYCSILCNYKAIEMPSHQTYGGSWKFLTFIDLVIQAVFFGICVLTDLSSLLTRGSGNQEQERQLKKLISLRDWMLAVLAFPVGVFVVAVFWIIYAYDREMIYPKLLDNFIPGWLNHGMHTTVLPFILIEMRTSHHQYPSRSSGLTAICTFSVGYILWVCWVHHVTGMWVYPFLEHIGPGARIIFFGSTTILMNFLYLLGEVLNNYIWDTQRSVLQTNQPQVKVTFWTFHTTMSSTLMLPARTNPDFSSASSLSDPMNLGWPVPSRDSSQMVDPSEEQELKIGDAFSLRSTEVYKVNFLQNMCHEIDLTGKRNNNSSK
;
A
#
# COMPACT_ATOMS: atom_id res chain seq x y z
N MET A 1 16.72 -76.63 -9.33
CA MET A 1 16.64 -75.32 -9.99
C MET A 1 15.38 -74.60 -9.54
N THR A 2 15.49 -73.51 -8.79
CA THR A 2 14.34 -72.66 -8.42
C THR A 2 14.83 -71.21 -8.34
N LYS A 3 14.49 -70.40 -9.34
CA LYS A 3 14.81 -68.96 -9.36
C LYS A 3 13.86 -68.25 -8.39
N VAL A 4 14.41 -67.67 -7.32
CA VAL A 4 13.67 -66.71 -6.49
C VAL A 4 13.78 -65.33 -7.14
N THR A 5 12.73 -64.91 -7.85
CA THR A 5 12.58 -63.54 -8.33
C THR A 5 12.30 -62.60 -7.16
N LYS A 6 13.26 -61.74 -6.83
CA LYS A 6 13.02 -60.59 -5.95
C LYS A 6 12.28 -59.51 -6.74
N GLU A 7 10.99 -59.32 -6.46
CA GLU A 7 10.31 -58.10 -6.88
C GLU A 7 10.88 -56.90 -6.10
N MET A 8 11.47 -55.96 -6.82
CA MET A 8 12.05 -54.76 -6.26
C MET A 8 11.00 -53.66 -6.27
N THR A 9 10.11 -53.66 -5.26
CA THR A 9 9.03 -52.66 -5.10
C THR A 9 9.62 -51.26 -4.93
N THR A 10 9.77 -50.55 -6.05
CA THR A 10 10.32 -49.21 -6.10
C THR A 10 9.28 -48.22 -5.57
N CYS A 11 9.41 -47.83 -4.30
CA CYS A 11 8.68 -46.70 -3.74
C CYS A 11 9.02 -45.42 -4.53
N ARG A 12 8.17 -45.06 -5.50
CA ARG A 12 8.24 -43.75 -6.16
C ARG A 12 7.93 -42.67 -5.12
N LEU A 13 8.98 -42.02 -4.62
CA LEU A 13 8.88 -40.75 -3.92
C LEU A 13 7.93 -39.82 -4.72
N PRO A 14 6.97 -39.14 -4.07
CA PRO A 14 6.04 -38.25 -4.77
C PRO A 14 6.86 -37.19 -5.52
N GLY A 15 6.87 -37.31 -6.85
CA GLY A 15 7.89 -36.69 -7.67
C GLY A 15 7.91 -35.17 -7.51
N ARG A 16 9.11 -34.63 -7.24
CA ARG A 16 9.45 -33.19 -7.19
C ARG A 16 8.67 -32.38 -8.23
N GLY A 17 8.56 -32.89 -9.46
CA GLY A 17 7.80 -32.31 -10.57
C GLY A 17 6.33 -31.95 -10.32
N ARG A 18 5.57 -32.67 -9.47
CA ARG A 18 4.18 -32.29 -9.13
C ARG A 18 4.14 -31.08 -8.19
N GLN A 19 5.04 -31.03 -7.22
CA GLN A 19 5.17 -29.89 -6.31
C GLN A 19 5.68 -28.65 -7.08
N TRP A 20 6.65 -28.82 -8.00
CA TRP A 20 7.10 -27.77 -8.90
C TRP A 20 5.97 -27.19 -9.77
N ARG A 21 5.12 -28.03 -10.37
CA ARG A 21 3.97 -27.54 -11.16
C ARG A 21 2.98 -26.75 -10.31
N ALA A 22 2.62 -27.23 -9.12
CA ALA A 22 1.72 -26.51 -8.21
C ALA A 22 2.31 -25.15 -7.74
N SER A 23 3.61 -25.10 -7.45
CA SER A 23 4.29 -23.85 -7.06
C SER A 23 4.44 -22.87 -8.23
N ALA A 24 4.70 -23.35 -9.44
CA ALA A 24 4.81 -22.50 -10.64
C ALA A 24 3.45 -21.89 -11.04
N ILE A 25 2.38 -22.69 -11.02
CA ILE A 25 1.01 -22.22 -11.33
C ILE A 25 0.53 -21.18 -10.31
N ARG A 26 0.97 -21.24 -9.04
CA ARG A 26 0.64 -20.23 -8.02
C ARG A 26 1.47 -18.94 -8.14
N ALA A 27 2.66 -18.99 -8.72
CA ALA A 27 3.52 -17.82 -8.87
C ALA A 27 3.06 -16.86 -9.99
N GLN A 28 2.66 -17.41 -11.14
CA GLN A 28 2.21 -16.63 -12.30
C GLN A 28 1.14 -15.56 -12.01
N PRO A 29 0.02 -15.85 -11.30
CA PRO A 29 -1.02 -14.84 -11.09
C PRO A 29 -0.58 -13.67 -10.19
N VAL A 30 0.31 -13.90 -9.21
CA VAL A 30 0.82 -12.82 -8.32
C VAL A 30 1.72 -11.85 -9.09
N GLN A 31 2.54 -12.36 -10.01
CA GLN A 31 3.42 -11.54 -10.86
C GLN A 31 2.60 -10.64 -11.79
N VAL A 32 1.57 -11.19 -12.45
CA VAL A 32 0.65 -10.42 -13.32
C VAL A 32 -0.12 -9.38 -12.52
N LEU A 33 -0.58 -9.72 -11.31
CA LEU A 33 -1.28 -8.80 -10.42
C LEU A 33 -0.42 -7.60 -10.01
N ARG A 34 0.85 -7.81 -9.65
CA ARG A 34 1.80 -6.71 -9.35
C ARG A 34 2.05 -5.80 -10.53
N VAL A 35 2.18 -6.35 -11.74
CA VAL A 35 2.31 -5.55 -12.97
C VAL A 35 1.04 -4.73 -13.21
N ALA A 36 -0.15 -5.31 -13.04
CA ALA A 36 -1.41 -4.59 -13.19
C ALA A 36 -1.56 -3.45 -12.17
N ILE A 37 -1.19 -3.67 -10.91
CA ILE A 37 -1.20 -2.63 -9.86
C ILE A 37 -0.20 -1.52 -10.18
N LEU A 38 1.03 -1.86 -10.62
CA LEU A 38 2.03 -0.87 -11.04
C LEU A 38 1.52 0.00 -12.20
N LEU A 39 0.94 -0.61 -13.23
CA LEU A 39 0.35 0.11 -14.37
C LEU A 39 -0.83 1.00 -13.93
N SER A 40 -1.63 0.55 -12.95
CA SER A 40 -2.70 1.37 -12.36
C SER A 40 -2.13 2.62 -11.69
N TYR A 41 -1.09 2.51 -10.86
CA TYR A 41 -0.44 3.66 -10.24
C TYR A 41 0.22 4.60 -11.25
N CYS A 42 0.90 4.07 -12.27
CA CYS A 42 1.43 4.87 -13.37
C CYS A 42 0.31 5.65 -14.08
N SER A 43 -0.83 5.02 -14.36
CA SER A 43 -1.99 5.69 -14.95
C SER A 43 -2.55 6.79 -14.04
N ILE A 44 -2.72 6.52 -12.75
CA ILE A 44 -3.18 7.51 -11.75
C ILE A 44 -2.22 8.71 -11.68
N LEU A 45 -0.91 8.47 -11.61
CA LEU A 45 0.11 9.53 -11.57
C LEU A 45 0.13 10.35 -12.86
N CYS A 46 0.04 9.72 -14.03
CA CYS A 46 -0.03 10.42 -15.32
C CYS A 46 -1.29 11.28 -15.44
N ASN A 47 -2.47 10.76 -15.08
CA ASN A 47 -3.71 11.53 -15.10
C ASN A 47 -3.66 12.69 -14.10
N TYR A 48 -3.17 12.47 -12.88
CA TYR A 48 -3.01 13.53 -11.89
C TYR A 48 -2.02 14.63 -12.32
N LYS A 49 -0.98 14.28 -13.09
CA LYS A 49 -0.03 15.23 -13.67
C LYS A 49 -0.53 15.94 -14.93
N ALA A 50 -1.53 15.40 -15.60
CA ALA A 50 -2.18 16.02 -16.75
C ALA A 50 -3.26 17.04 -16.35
N ILE A 51 -3.69 17.07 -15.08
CA ILE A 51 -4.65 18.07 -14.58
C ILE A 51 -3.90 19.36 -14.21
N GLU A 52 -4.21 20.44 -14.92
CA GLU A 52 -3.67 21.77 -14.66
C GLU A 52 -4.38 22.45 -13.48
N MET A 53 -4.00 22.09 -12.25
CA MET A 53 -4.49 22.79 -11.06
C MET A 53 -3.61 24.00 -10.71
N PRO A 54 -4.18 25.20 -10.42
CA PRO A 54 -3.42 26.35 -9.94
C PRO A 54 -2.57 26.03 -8.70
N SER A 55 -3.04 25.12 -7.84
CA SER A 55 -2.33 24.67 -6.64
C SER A 55 -1.01 23.92 -6.95
N HIS A 56 -0.82 23.36 -8.15
CA HIS A 56 0.42 22.71 -8.58
C HIS A 56 1.48 23.69 -9.09
N GLN A 57 1.07 24.90 -9.50
CA GLN A 57 1.99 25.94 -9.98
C GLN A 57 2.60 26.76 -8.82
N THR A 58 1.98 26.71 -7.63
CA THR A 58 2.52 27.32 -6.40
C THR A 58 3.75 26.58 -5.85
N TYR A 59 4.51 27.24 -4.96
CA TYR A 59 5.70 26.68 -4.32
C TYR A 59 5.47 25.28 -3.70
N GLY A 60 6.42 24.37 -3.92
CA GLY A 60 6.32 22.95 -3.56
C GLY A 60 5.46 22.09 -4.51
N GLY A 61 4.68 22.70 -5.40
CA GLY A 61 3.89 22.03 -6.44
C GLY A 61 3.04 20.87 -5.92
N SER A 62 3.04 19.73 -6.63
CA SER A 62 2.37 18.51 -6.16
C SER A 62 3.04 17.89 -4.91
N TRP A 63 4.35 18.10 -4.72
CA TRP A 63 5.15 17.47 -3.66
C TRP A 63 4.86 18.02 -2.26
N LYS A 64 4.08 19.09 -2.13
CA LYS A 64 3.57 19.52 -0.84
C LYS A 64 2.50 18.58 -0.26
N PHE A 65 1.81 17.79 -1.08
CA PHE A 65 0.72 16.91 -0.65
C PHE A 65 1.20 15.48 -0.33
N LEU A 66 0.92 15.00 0.88
CA LEU A 66 1.29 13.64 1.29
C LEU A 66 0.69 12.56 0.40
N THR A 67 -0.55 12.72 -0.09
CA THR A 67 -1.16 11.76 -1.03
C THR A 67 -0.33 11.59 -2.30
N PHE A 68 0.25 12.66 -2.84
CA PHE A 68 1.10 12.56 -4.03
C PHE A 68 2.42 11.84 -3.72
N ILE A 69 3.01 12.10 -2.55
CA ILE A 69 4.22 11.40 -2.08
C ILE A 69 3.92 9.90 -1.90
N ASP A 70 2.79 9.56 -1.27
CA ASP A 70 2.34 8.17 -1.08
C ASP A 70 2.16 7.45 -2.42
N LEU A 71 1.46 8.04 -3.39
CA LEU A 71 1.31 7.44 -4.72
C LEU A 71 2.65 7.16 -5.43
N VAL A 72 3.64 8.04 -5.26
CA VAL A 72 5.01 7.79 -5.75
C VAL A 72 5.67 6.65 -4.96
N ILE A 73 5.53 6.59 -3.64
CA ILE A 73 6.02 5.49 -2.79
C ILE A 73 5.40 4.16 -3.24
N GLN A 74 4.07 4.09 -3.45
CA GLN A 74 3.37 2.90 -3.91
C GLN A 74 3.86 2.48 -5.31
N ALA A 75 3.97 3.41 -6.25
CA ALA A 75 4.46 3.13 -7.61
C ALA A 75 5.89 2.58 -7.60
N VAL A 76 6.80 3.18 -6.82
CA VAL A 76 8.19 2.69 -6.68
C VAL A 76 8.21 1.34 -5.98
N PHE A 77 7.40 1.13 -4.93
CA PHE A 77 7.30 -0.14 -4.23
C PHE A 77 6.83 -1.28 -5.16
N PHE A 78 5.71 -1.10 -5.88
CA PHE A 78 5.24 -2.11 -6.83
C PHE A 78 6.21 -2.28 -8.02
N GLY A 79 6.92 -1.22 -8.42
CA GLY A 79 8.05 -1.30 -9.35
C GLY A 79 9.15 -2.25 -8.85
N ILE A 80 9.54 -2.13 -7.59
CA ILE A 80 10.52 -3.03 -6.94
C ILE A 80 9.97 -4.46 -6.83
N CYS A 81 8.68 -4.66 -6.56
CA CYS A 81 8.05 -5.98 -6.60
C CYS A 81 8.17 -6.63 -8.00
N VAL A 82 7.84 -5.90 -9.07
CA VAL A 82 7.95 -6.38 -10.46
C VAL A 82 9.42 -6.65 -10.84
N LEU A 83 10.35 -5.79 -10.44
CA LEU A 83 11.79 -6.00 -10.66
C LEU A 83 12.33 -7.21 -9.88
N THR A 84 11.81 -7.46 -8.67
CA THR A 84 12.12 -8.65 -7.86
C THR A 84 11.65 -9.91 -8.57
N ASP A 85 10.42 -9.90 -9.08
CA ASP A 85 9.85 -11.03 -9.80
C ASP A 85 10.62 -11.33 -11.09
N LEU A 86 10.91 -10.31 -11.91
CA LEU A 86 11.72 -10.46 -13.12
C LEU A 86 13.13 -10.98 -12.80
N SER A 87 13.79 -10.41 -11.79
CA SER A 87 15.12 -10.83 -11.35
C SER A 87 15.11 -12.28 -10.83
N SER A 88 14.05 -12.72 -10.15
CA SER A 88 13.88 -14.11 -9.70
C SER A 88 13.72 -15.08 -10.87
N LEU A 89 13.04 -14.68 -11.94
CA LEU A 89 12.88 -15.47 -13.17
C LEU A 89 14.19 -15.59 -13.94
N LEU A 90 14.93 -14.49 -14.09
CA LEU A 90 16.23 -14.46 -14.77
C LEU A 90 17.34 -15.21 -13.99
N THR A 91 17.26 -15.24 -12.65
CA THR A 91 18.24 -15.95 -11.81
C THR A 91 17.95 -17.46 -11.74
N ARG A 92 16.71 -17.92 -12.03
CA ARG A 92 16.34 -19.35 -12.01
C ARG A 92 17.03 -20.16 -13.12
N GLY A 93 18.23 -20.64 -12.82
CA GLY A 93 19.08 -21.44 -13.71
C GLY A 93 20.40 -20.75 -14.08
N SER A 94 20.58 -19.48 -13.73
CA SER A 94 21.87 -18.80 -13.81
C SER A 94 22.71 -19.18 -12.59
N GLY A 95 23.88 -19.79 -12.80
CA GLY A 95 24.86 -20.07 -11.74
C GLY A 95 25.61 -18.83 -11.22
N ASN A 96 25.12 -17.63 -11.50
CA ASN A 96 25.80 -16.37 -11.24
C ASN A 96 25.53 -15.87 -9.81
N GLN A 97 26.53 -16.04 -8.94
CA GLN A 97 26.46 -15.62 -7.53
C GLN A 97 26.17 -14.12 -7.35
N GLU A 98 26.60 -13.24 -8.27
CA GLU A 98 26.33 -11.81 -8.14
C GLU A 98 24.85 -11.49 -8.46
N GLN A 99 24.21 -12.19 -9.40
CA GLN A 99 22.76 -12.04 -9.63
C GLN A 99 21.95 -12.47 -8.39
N GLU A 100 22.32 -13.57 -7.74
CA GLU A 100 21.68 -13.96 -6.47
C GLU A 100 21.87 -12.91 -5.36
N ARG A 101 23.06 -12.29 -5.29
CA ARG A 101 23.36 -11.24 -4.31
C ARG A 101 22.52 -9.99 -4.55
N GLN A 102 22.36 -9.58 -5.81
CA GLN A 102 21.52 -8.44 -6.18
C GLN A 102 20.03 -8.73 -5.93
N LEU A 103 19.55 -9.94 -6.24
CA LEU A 103 18.19 -10.38 -5.91
C LEU A 103 17.92 -10.33 -4.39
N LYS A 104 18.86 -10.79 -3.55
CA LYS A 104 18.74 -10.71 -2.08
C LYS A 104 18.66 -9.26 -1.58
N LYS A 105 19.44 -8.34 -2.15
CA LYS A 105 19.34 -6.89 -1.84
C LYS A 105 17.99 -6.32 -2.25
N LEU A 106 17.49 -6.69 -3.43
CA LEU A 106 16.23 -6.18 -3.98
C LEU A 106 15.02 -6.67 -3.16
N ILE A 107 15.03 -7.93 -2.72
CA ILE A 107 14.05 -8.48 -1.76
C ILE A 107 14.12 -7.71 -0.42
N SER A 108 15.32 -7.47 0.12
CA SER A 108 15.50 -6.71 1.36
C SER A 108 14.99 -5.27 1.23
N LEU A 109 15.23 -4.61 0.09
CA LEU A 109 14.72 -3.27 -0.21
C LEU A 109 13.19 -3.25 -0.31
N ARG A 110 12.60 -4.24 -1.00
CA ARG A 110 11.14 -4.42 -1.11
C ARG A 110 10.50 -4.52 0.27
N ASP A 111 11.03 -5.42 1.11
CA ASP A 111 10.49 -5.70 2.44
C ASP A 111 10.64 -4.51 3.38
N TRP A 112 11.79 -3.82 3.33
CA TRP A 112 12.01 -2.57 4.07
C TRP A 112 11.06 -1.45 3.60
N MET A 113 10.89 -1.25 2.30
CA MET A 113 10.00 -0.22 1.75
C MET A 113 8.52 -0.47 2.06
N LEU A 114 8.07 -1.74 2.02
CA LEU A 114 6.72 -2.09 2.48
C LEU A 114 6.53 -1.71 3.95
N ALA A 115 7.43 -2.20 4.81
CA ALA A 115 7.31 -2.07 6.26
C ALA A 115 7.40 -0.61 6.73
N VAL A 116 8.37 0.16 6.21
CA VAL A 116 8.71 1.50 6.72
C VAL A 116 7.92 2.61 6.02
N LEU A 117 7.55 2.45 4.74
CA LEU A 117 6.96 3.53 3.95
C LEU A 117 5.57 3.14 3.42
N ALA A 118 5.49 2.18 2.49
CA ALA A 118 4.27 1.95 1.71
C ALA A 118 3.06 1.52 2.56
N PHE A 119 3.26 0.70 3.61
CA PHE A 119 2.17 0.35 4.52
C PHE A 119 1.78 1.51 5.45
N PRO A 120 2.65 2.05 6.34
CA PRO A 120 2.22 3.04 7.33
C PRO A 120 1.74 4.35 6.68
N VAL A 121 2.40 4.83 5.62
CA VAL A 121 2.00 6.07 4.93
C VAL A 121 0.70 5.87 4.17
N GLY A 122 0.54 4.76 3.45
CA GLY A 122 -0.68 4.46 2.70
C GLY A 122 -1.91 4.31 3.60
N VAL A 123 -1.78 3.58 4.72
CA VAL A 123 -2.88 3.46 5.70
C VAL A 123 -3.19 4.82 6.33
N PHE A 124 -2.18 5.63 6.65
CA PHE A 124 -2.38 6.97 7.21
C PHE A 124 -3.12 7.90 6.25
N VAL A 125 -2.70 7.99 4.99
CA VAL A 125 -3.32 8.84 3.96
C VAL A 125 -4.79 8.46 3.77
N VAL A 126 -5.08 7.16 3.61
CA VAL A 126 -6.46 6.66 3.47
C VAL A 126 -7.28 6.99 4.72
N ALA A 127 -6.79 6.68 5.92
CA ALA A 127 -7.54 6.88 7.16
C ALA A 127 -7.82 8.37 7.44
N VAL A 128 -6.79 9.21 7.42
CA VAL A 128 -6.93 10.64 7.73
C VAL A 128 -7.78 11.35 6.68
N PHE A 129 -7.60 11.03 5.39
CA PHE A 129 -8.43 11.60 4.32
C PHE A 129 -9.90 11.27 4.53
N TRP A 130 -10.28 9.99 4.62
CA TRP A 130 -11.70 9.62 4.70
C TRP A 130 -12.36 10.02 6.03
N ILE A 131 -11.62 10.05 7.14
CA ILE A 131 -12.15 10.55 8.42
C ILE A 131 -12.46 12.05 8.33
N ILE A 132 -11.52 12.88 7.83
CA ILE A 132 -11.78 14.32 7.72
C ILE A 132 -12.83 14.60 6.65
N TYR A 133 -12.77 13.91 5.49
CA TYR A 133 -13.74 14.05 4.41
C TYR A 133 -15.18 13.74 4.85
N ALA A 134 -15.37 12.73 5.70
CA ALA A 134 -16.68 12.37 6.24
C ALA A 134 -17.17 13.33 7.34
N TYR A 135 -16.27 14.01 8.04
CA TYR A 135 -16.62 15.01 9.06
C TYR A 135 -16.96 16.37 8.43
N ASP A 136 -16.01 16.94 7.68
CA ASP A 136 -16.20 18.12 6.84
C ASP A 136 -15.22 18.05 5.67
N ARG A 137 -15.75 17.81 4.48
CA ARG A 137 -14.99 17.72 3.24
C ARG A 137 -14.14 18.96 2.96
N GLU A 138 -14.63 20.17 3.23
CA GLU A 138 -13.92 21.42 2.88
C GLU A 138 -12.58 21.58 3.63
N MET A 139 -12.42 20.87 4.75
CA MET A 139 -11.21 20.88 5.59
C MET A 139 -9.99 20.20 4.93
N ILE A 140 -10.22 19.25 4.01
CA ILE A 140 -9.17 18.44 3.37
C ILE A 140 -9.25 18.41 1.84
N TYR A 141 -10.45 18.48 1.27
CA TYR A 141 -10.72 18.46 -0.16
C TYR A 141 -11.85 19.46 -0.46
N PRO A 142 -11.56 20.74 -0.71
CA PRO A 142 -12.60 21.72 -1.03
C PRO A 142 -13.41 21.33 -2.27
N LYS A 143 -14.70 21.67 -2.31
CA LYS A 143 -15.57 21.33 -3.47
C LYS A 143 -15.05 21.86 -4.81
N LEU A 144 -14.28 22.95 -4.80
CA LEU A 144 -13.60 23.50 -5.98
C LEU A 144 -12.72 22.45 -6.69
N LEU A 145 -12.17 21.47 -5.97
CA LEU A 145 -11.34 20.40 -6.54
C LEU A 145 -12.15 19.41 -7.39
N ASP A 146 -13.47 19.31 -7.24
CA ASP A 146 -14.30 18.42 -8.08
C ASP A 146 -14.36 18.88 -9.55
N ASN A 147 -14.10 20.17 -9.82
CA ASN A 147 -14.00 20.70 -11.18
C ASN A 147 -12.72 20.21 -11.91
N PHE A 148 -11.70 19.79 -11.15
CA PHE A 148 -10.38 19.42 -11.68
C PHE A 148 -10.09 17.92 -11.55
N ILE A 149 -10.45 17.32 -10.42
CA ILE A 149 -10.14 15.93 -10.07
C ILE A 149 -11.44 15.11 -10.15
N PRO A 150 -11.61 14.25 -11.17
CA PRO A 150 -12.79 13.42 -11.28
C PRO A 150 -12.84 12.37 -10.15
N GLY A 151 -14.04 11.99 -9.72
CA GLY A 151 -14.25 11.10 -8.56
C GLY A 151 -13.50 9.76 -8.63
N TRP A 152 -13.34 9.18 -9.84
CA TRP A 152 -12.54 7.97 -10.02
C TRP A 152 -11.06 8.18 -9.66
N LEU A 153 -10.50 9.34 -9.99
CA LEU A 153 -9.11 9.69 -9.68
C LEU A 153 -8.98 9.99 -8.21
N ASN A 154 -9.95 10.68 -7.59
CA ASN A 154 -9.96 10.88 -6.14
C ASN A 154 -9.91 9.54 -5.38
N HIS A 155 -10.73 8.56 -5.76
CA HIS A 155 -10.65 7.19 -5.21
C HIS A 155 -9.35 6.46 -5.58
N GLY A 156 -8.83 6.66 -6.79
CA GLY A 156 -7.52 6.16 -7.22
C GLY A 156 -6.34 6.73 -6.42
N MET A 157 -6.50 7.91 -5.83
CA MET A 157 -5.50 8.55 -4.98
C MET A 157 -5.66 8.24 -3.50
N HIS A 158 -6.89 8.12 -3.00
CA HIS A 158 -7.18 8.06 -1.56
C HIS A 158 -7.85 6.76 -1.09
N THR A 159 -8.23 5.83 -1.96
CA THR A 159 -8.88 4.56 -1.57
C THR A 159 -8.09 3.33 -2.00
N THR A 160 -7.62 3.27 -3.25
CA THR A 160 -7.00 2.06 -3.85
C THR A 160 -5.70 1.62 -3.18
N VAL A 161 -5.01 2.52 -2.48
CA VAL A 161 -3.77 2.24 -1.76
C VAL A 161 -3.93 1.12 -0.74
N LEU A 162 -4.98 1.18 0.09
CA LEU A 162 -5.22 0.21 1.14
C LEU A 162 -5.51 -1.22 0.63
N PRO A 163 -6.45 -1.47 -0.31
CA PRO A 163 -6.66 -2.83 -0.82
C PRO A 163 -5.44 -3.37 -1.57
N PHE A 164 -4.70 -2.54 -2.32
CA PHE A 164 -3.52 -3.01 -3.05
C PHE A 164 -2.39 -3.43 -2.10
N ILE A 165 -2.07 -2.63 -1.06
CA ILE A 165 -1.03 -3.00 -0.09
C ILE A 165 -1.44 -4.23 0.76
N LEU A 166 -2.73 -4.36 1.11
CA LEU A 166 -3.24 -5.53 1.83
C LEU A 166 -3.21 -6.80 0.96
N ILE A 167 -3.51 -6.71 -0.33
CA ILE A 167 -3.39 -7.82 -1.29
C ILE A 167 -1.92 -8.27 -1.41
N GLU A 168 -0.97 -7.34 -1.46
CA GLU A 168 0.45 -7.65 -1.49
C GLU A 168 0.91 -8.37 -0.20
N MET A 169 0.54 -7.86 0.98
CA MET A 169 0.82 -8.54 2.27
C MET A 169 0.18 -9.94 2.38
N ARG A 170 -0.99 -10.15 1.75
CA ARG A 170 -1.67 -11.45 1.70
C ARG A 170 -1.04 -12.43 0.72
N THR A 171 -0.42 -11.95 -0.36
CA THR A 171 0.20 -12.80 -1.39
C THR A 171 1.69 -13.04 -1.16
N SER A 172 2.40 -12.16 -0.46
CA SER A 172 3.83 -12.31 -0.12
C SER A 172 4.16 -11.96 1.34
N HIS A 173 4.98 -12.81 1.96
CA HIS A 173 5.56 -12.57 3.28
C HIS A 173 6.73 -11.58 3.15
N HIS A 174 6.69 -10.51 3.93
CA HIS A 174 7.75 -9.50 4.00
C HIS A 174 8.46 -9.58 5.35
N GLN A 175 9.79 -9.48 5.35
CA GLN A 175 10.60 -9.44 6.58
C GLN A 175 10.72 -7.99 7.07
N TYR A 176 10.03 -7.68 8.17
CA TYR A 176 10.13 -6.36 8.80
C TYR A 176 11.56 -6.15 9.35
N PRO A 177 12.10 -4.92 9.26
CA PRO A 177 13.39 -4.58 9.89
C PRO A 177 13.28 -4.64 11.41
N SER A 178 14.40 -4.53 12.12
CA SER A 178 14.38 -4.43 13.59
C SER A 178 13.52 -3.24 14.03
N ARG A 179 12.67 -3.44 15.04
CA ARG A 179 11.68 -2.43 15.48
C ARG A 179 12.28 -1.06 15.73
N SER A 180 13.46 -0.97 16.36
CA SER A 180 14.16 0.29 16.56
C SER A 180 14.52 0.97 15.22
N SER A 181 15.08 0.24 14.26
CA SER A 181 15.41 0.79 12.93
C SER A 181 14.16 1.22 12.16
N GLY A 182 13.10 0.40 12.18
CA GLY A 182 11.84 0.71 11.52
C GLY A 182 11.15 1.94 12.10
N LEU A 183 10.98 1.98 13.43
CA LEU A 183 10.39 3.12 14.16
C LEU A 183 11.21 4.41 13.95
N THR A 184 12.55 4.34 14.05
CA THR A 184 13.40 5.51 13.77
C THR A 184 13.23 6.00 12.33
N ALA A 185 13.11 5.10 11.35
CA ALA A 185 12.96 5.49 9.95
C ALA A 185 11.57 6.12 9.66
N ILE A 186 10.45 5.54 10.12
CA ILE A 186 9.13 6.15 9.94
C ILE A 186 8.97 7.44 10.75
N CYS A 187 9.57 7.53 11.94
CA CYS A 187 9.62 8.78 12.71
C CYS A 187 10.40 9.88 11.95
N THR A 188 11.55 9.53 11.37
CA THR A 188 12.36 10.45 10.55
C THR A 188 11.59 10.93 9.31
N PHE A 189 10.88 10.04 8.63
CA PHE A 189 10.01 10.40 7.50
C PHE A 189 8.87 11.33 7.92
N SER A 190 8.17 11.01 9.02
CA SER A 190 7.07 11.83 9.56
C SER A 190 7.53 13.24 9.92
N VAL A 191 8.62 13.36 10.68
CA VAL A 191 9.21 14.66 11.06
C VAL A 191 9.71 15.41 9.83
N GLY A 192 10.35 14.74 8.87
CA GLY A 192 10.77 15.34 7.61
C GLY A 192 9.61 15.93 6.80
N TYR A 193 8.49 15.22 6.72
CA TYR A 193 7.29 15.74 6.04
C TYR A 193 6.63 16.90 6.81
N ILE A 194 6.57 16.84 8.14
CA ILE A 194 6.07 17.95 8.97
C ILE A 194 6.94 19.20 8.77
N LEU A 195 8.26 19.07 8.80
CA LEU A 195 9.19 20.17 8.52
C LEU A 195 9.00 20.74 7.12
N TRP A 196 8.75 19.89 6.11
CA TRP A 196 8.43 20.33 4.75
C TRP A 196 7.11 21.13 4.68
N VAL A 197 6.03 20.67 5.33
CA VAL A 197 4.77 21.41 5.40
C VAL A 197 4.94 22.76 6.11
N CYS A 198 5.69 22.79 7.23
CA CYS A 198 6.03 24.03 7.93
C CYS A 198 6.88 24.98 7.08
N TRP A 199 7.82 24.45 6.29
CA TRP A 199 8.64 25.23 5.36
C TRP A 199 7.82 25.82 4.22
N VAL A 200 6.92 25.05 3.61
CA VAL A 200 5.99 25.55 2.57
C VAL A 200 5.12 26.68 3.14
N HIS A 201 4.59 26.54 4.36
CA HIS A 201 3.87 27.62 5.03
C HIS A 201 4.76 28.84 5.31
N HIS A 202 6.00 28.66 5.75
CA HIS A 202 6.94 29.76 6.00
C HIS A 202 7.24 30.58 4.73
N VAL A 203 7.39 29.91 3.58
CA VAL A 203 7.69 30.56 2.28
C VAL A 203 6.45 31.20 1.65
N THR A 204 5.26 30.63 1.82
CA THR A 204 4.04 31.06 1.10
C THR A 204 3.02 31.82 1.95
N GLY A 205 3.13 31.76 3.28
CA GLY A 205 2.09 32.23 4.22
C GLY A 205 0.82 31.37 4.21
N MET A 206 0.82 30.21 3.54
CA MET A 206 -0.37 29.36 3.33
C MET A 206 -0.09 27.92 3.77
N TRP A 207 -0.99 27.33 4.57
CA TRP A 207 -0.87 25.90 4.88
C TRP A 207 -1.22 25.03 3.67
N VAL A 208 -0.52 23.90 3.56
CA VAL A 208 -0.82 22.84 2.58
C VAL A 208 -2.24 22.31 2.73
N TYR A 209 -2.75 22.25 3.95
CA TYR A 209 -4.05 21.70 4.29
C TYR A 209 -4.94 22.76 4.97
N PRO A 210 -6.15 23.02 4.46
CA PRO A 210 -7.02 24.09 4.99
C PRO A 210 -7.30 23.98 6.49
N PHE A 211 -7.49 22.77 7.04
CA PHE A 211 -7.75 22.59 8.47
C PHE A 211 -6.63 23.10 9.39
N LEU A 212 -5.38 23.16 8.92
CA LEU A 212 -4.26 23.67 9.72
C LEU A 212 -4.40 25.18 9.98
N GLU A 213 -4.95 25.94 9.04
CA GLU A 213 -5.24 27.36 9.23
C GLU A 213 -6.27 27.57 10.34
N HIS A 214 -7.32 26.77 10.35
CA HIS A 214 -8.47 26.87 11.28
C HIS A 214 -8.14 26.47 12.73
N ILE A 215 -7.03 25.80 13.01
CA ILE A 215 -6.62 25.40 14.36
C ILE A 215 -5.49 26.28 14.91
N GLY A 216 -5.57 26.62 16.20
CA GLY A 216 -4.58 27.49 16.85
C GLY A 216 -3.19 26.84 16.99
N PRO A 217 -2.11 27.63 17.22
CA PRO A 217 -0.73 27.13 17.20
C PRO A 217 -0.44 25.94 18.14
N GLY A 218 -1.00 25.94 19.35
CA GLY A 218 -0.87 24.81 20.28
C GLY A 218 -1.53 23.53 19.76
N ALA A 219 -2.69 23.64 19.11
CA ALA A 219 -3.37 22.51 18.49
C ALA A 219 -2.60 21.97 17.27
N ARG A 220 -1.92 22.83 16.50
CA ARG A 220 -1.01 22.40 15.41
C ARG A 220 0.13 21.52 15.94
N ILE A 221 0.75 21.91 17.07
CA ILE A 221 1.82 21.11 17.72
C ILE A 221 1.27 19.74 18.17
N ILE A 222 0.10 19.71 18.81
CA ILE A 222 -0.55 18.46 19.24
C ILE A 222 -0.88 17.58 18.02
N PHE A 223 -1.37 18.16 16.92
CA PHE A 223 -1.67 17.45 15.67
C PHE A 223 -0.40 16.85 15.02
N PHE A 224 0.69 17.60 14.94
CA PHE A 224 1.97 17.09 14.41
C PHE A 224 2.58 15.99 15.30
N GLY A 225 2.45 16.12 16.62
CA GLY A 225 2.84 15.08 17.57
C GLY A 225 1.98 13.81 17.44
N SER A 226 0.66 13.95 17.39
CA SER A 226 -0.26 12.81 17.31
C SER A 226 -0.16 12.07 15.97
N THR A 227 0.04 12.77 14.85
CA THR A 227 0.27 12.15 13.54
C THR A 227 1.59 11.39 13.48
N THR A 228 2.66 11.88 14.11
CA THR A 228 3.92 11.14 14.24
C THR A 228 3.77 9.89 15.11
N ILE A 229 3.02 9.97 16.21
CA ILE A 229 2.70 8.80 17.05
C ILE A 229 1.86 7.78 16.26
N LEU A 230 0.86 8.24 15.51
CA LEU A 230 0.00 7.38 14.69
C LEU A 230 0.81 6.65 13.60
N MET A 231 1.72 7.33 12.90
CA MET A 231 2.61 6.69 11.91
C MET A 231 3.46 5.56 12.53
N ASN A 232 3.98 5.75 13.75
CA ASN A 232 4.72 4.71 14.47
C ASN A 232 3.80 3.55 14.91
N PHE A 233 2.57 3.83 15.33
CA PHE A 233 1.56 2.80 15.62
C PHE A 233 1.20 1.99 14.37
N LEU A 234 1.06 2.64 13.21
CA LEU A 234 0.75 1.98 11.94
C LEU A 234 1.90 1.08 11.46
N TYR A 235 3.15 1.43 11.72
CA TYR A 235 4.30 0.52 11.51
C TYR A 235 4.14 -0.78 12.34
N LEU A 236 3.83 -0.65 13.63
CA LEU A 236 3.62 -1.81 14.52
C LEU A 236 2.40 -2.64 14.11
N LEU A 237 1.31 -1.99 13.68
CA LEU A 237 0.13 -2.65 13.14
C LEU A 237 0.47 -3.45 11.88
N GLY A 238 1.31 -2.90 10.99
CA GLY A 238 1.81 -3.60 9.80
C GLY A 238 2.61 -4.86 10.14
N GLU A 239 3.51 -4.78 11.11
CA GLU A 239 4.30 -5.91 11.60
C GLU A 239 3.38 -7.04 12.15
N VAL A 240 2.42 -6.67 13.00
CA VAL A 240 1.44 -7.60 13.58
C VAL A 240 0.57 -8.24 12.50
N LEU A 241 0.05 -7.45 11.55
CA LEU A 241 -0.79 -7.95 10.45
C LEU A 241 -0.01 -8.89 9.53
N ASN A 242 1.23 -8.55 9.16
CA ASN A 242 2.10 -9.42 8.35
C ASN A 242 2.32 -10.78 9.04
N ASN A 243 2.70 -10.77 10.32
CA ASN A 243 2.97 -12.00 11.05
C ASN A 243 1.68 -12.84 11.21
N TYR A 244 0.56 -12.21 11.60
CA TYR A 244 -0.74 -12.89 11.75
C TYR A 244 -1.20 -13.57 10.47
N ILE A 245 -1.08 -12.90 9.30
CA ILE A 245 -1.43 -13.47 8.00
C ILE A 245 -0.65 -14.77 7.74
N TRP A 246 0.65 -14.77 8.00
CA TRP A 246 1.55 -15.84 7.58
C TRP A 246 1.73 -16.97 8.59
N ASP A 247 1.61 -16.70 9.90
CA ASP A 247 1.55 -17.75 10.91
C ASP A 247 0.24 -18.54 10.81
N THR A 248 -0.87 -17.89 10.43
CA THR A 248 -2.14 -18.57 10.10
C THR A 248 -1.98 -19.50 8.89
N GLN A 249 -1.23 -19.09 7.85
CA GLN A 249 -0.95 -19.96 6.70
C GLN A 249 -0.08 -21.17 7.10
N ARG A 250 0.92 -20.97 7.97
CA ARG A 250 1.78 -22.05 8.46
C ARG A 250 1.02 -23.10 9.27
N SER A 251 0.15 -22.68 10.19
CA SER A 251 -0.64 -23.60 11.01
C SER A 251 -1.64 -24.40 10.18
N VAL A 252 -2.33 -23.78 9.22
CA VAL A 252 -3.22 -24.48 8.28
C VAL A 252 -2.46 -25.50 7.41
N LEU A 253 -1.26 -25.17 6.94
CA LEU A 253 -0.42 -26.09 6.18
C LEU A 253 0.09 -27.26 7.03
N GLN A 254 0.38 -27.05 8.31
CA GLN A 254 0.78 -28.11 9.24
C GLN A 254 -0.39 -29.04 9.61
N THR A 255 -1.58 -28.50 9.87
CA THR A 255 -2.77 -29.28 10.21
C THR A 255 -3.25 -30.15 9.03
N ASN A 256 -3.07 -29.70 7.79
CA ASN A 256 -3.45 -30.43 6.58
C ASN A 256 -2.35 -31.38 6.04
N GLN A 257 -1.21 -31.51 6.70
CA GLN A 257 -0.28 -32.61 6.42
C GLN A 257 -0.88 -33.90 7.00
N PRO A 258 -1.04 -34.98 6.21
CA PRO A 258 -1.43 -36.26 6.78
C PRO A 258 -0.36 -36.68 7.79
N GLN A 259 -0.78 -36.91 9.04
CA GLN A 259 0.06 -37.39 10.12
C GLN A 259 0.55 -38.80 9.81
N VAL A 260 1.61 -38.91 9.00
CA VAL A 260 2.44 -40.11 8.89
C VAL A 260 3.20 -40.24 10.21
N LYS A 261 2.49 -40.73 11.23
CA LYS A 261 3.12 -41.25 12.45
C LYS A 261 3.98 -42.43 12.02
N VAL A 262 5.25 -42.16 11.73
CA VAL A 262 6.30 -43.18 11.64
C VAL A 262 6.51 -43.70 13.06
N THR A 263 5.59 -44.56 13.49
CA THR A 263 5.66 -45.21 14.80
C THR A 263 6.81 -46.19 14.74
N PHE A 264 7.98 -45.75 15.23
CA PHE A 264 9.20 -46.54 15.30
C PHE A 264 9.03 -47.63 16.37
N TRP A 265 8.29 -48.69 16.03
CA TRP A 265 8.23 -49.89 16.85
C TRP A 265 9.58 -50.62 16.76
N THR A 266 10.50 -50.25 17.63
CA THR A 266 11.63 -51.11 17.99
C THR A 266 11.08 -52.38 18.62
N PHE A 267 11.00 -53.45 17.82
CA PHE A 267 10.65 -54.78 18.30
C PHE A 267 11.73 -55.25 19.28
N HIS A 268 11.40 -55.24 20.58
CA HIS A 268 12.09 -56.07 21.55
C HIS A 268 11.46 -57.46 21.54
N THR A 269 12.28 -58.48 21.29
CA THR A 269 11.85 -59.87 21.21
C THR A 269 11.54 -60.43 22.59
N THR A 270 10.29 -60.81 22.83
CA THR A 270 9.93 -61.77 23.89
C THR A 270 8.78 -62.65 23.42
N MET A 271 9.02 -63.95 23.34
CA MET A 271 7.96 -64.92 23.07
C MET A 271 7.14 -65.18 24.33
N SER A 272 5.82 -65.11 24.24
CA SER A 272 4.91 -65.97 25.01
C SER A 272 3.55 -66.05 24.33
N SER A 273 3.05 -67.28 24.22
CA SER A 273 1.77 -67.63 23.62
C SER A 273 0.60 -67.18 24.50
N THR A 274 -0.57 -66.90 23.89
CA THR A 274 -1.89 -67.51 24.23
C THR A 274 -3.03 -66.87 23.40
N LEU A 275 -3.65 -67.71 22.55
CA LEU A 275 -5.08 -67.77 22.18
C LEU A 275 -6.03 -66.58 22.51
N MET A 276 -6.66 -65.99 21.47
CA MET A 276 -8.11 -66.10 21.16
C MET A 276 -8.59 -65.03 20.13
N LEU A 277 -9.42 -65.48 19.17
CA LEU A 277 -10.36 -64.67 18.35
C LEU A 277 -11.73 -64.58 19.10
N PRO A 278 -12.80 -63.85 18.67
CA PRO A 278 -13.08 -63.36 17.30
C PRO A 278 -13.78 -61.97 17.11
N ALA A 279 -13.77 -61.53 15.85
CA ALA A 279 -14.81 -60.85 15.03
C ALA A 279 -15.84 -59.83 15.59
N ARG A 280 -15.97 -58.68 14.89
CA ARG A 280 -17.23 -58.13 14.30
C ARG A 280 -16.93 -56.97 13.33
N THR A 281 -17.15 -57.14 12.01
CA THR A 281 -18.31 -56.66 11.19
C THR A 281 -18.45 -55.15 11.00
N ASN A 282 -18.16 -54.67 9.77
CA ASN A 282 -18.84 -53.51 9.15
C ASN A 282 -20.29 -53.87 8.81
N PRO A 283 -21.14 -52.85 8.51
CA PRO A 283 -21.57 -52.75 7.11
C PRO A 283 -21.55 -51.33 6.53
N ASP A 284 -21.48 -51.26 5.19
CA ASP A 284 -21.61 -50.05 4.37
C ASP A 284 -23.08 -49.60 4.20
N PHE A 285 -23.31 -48.35 3.77
CA PHE A 285 -24.55 -47.99 3.04
C PHE A 285 -24.44 -46.76 2.11
N SER A 286 -25.36 -46.67 1.14
CA SER A 286 -25.42 -45.72 0.00
C SER A 286 -26.71 -44.82 0.06
N SER A 287 -27.10 -43.96 -0.89
CA SER A 287 -26.63 -43.68 -2.26
C SER A 287 -27.05 -42.26 -2.73
N ALA A 288 -26.17 -41.63 -3.52
CA ALA A 288 -26.42 -40.96 -4.80
C ALA A 288 -27.79 -40.30 -5.15
N SER A 289 -27.75 -39.02 -5.58
CA SER A 289 -28.55 -38.31 -6.63
C SER A 289 -28.18 -36.79 -6.55
N SER A 290 -27.79 -36.02 -7.59
CA SER A 290 -28.44 -35.55 -8.86
C SER A 290 -29.70 -34.68 -8.62
N LEU A 291 -29.97 -33.52 -9.27
CA LEU A 291 -29.52 -32.91 -10.55
C LEU A 291 -29.97 -31.39 -10.62
N SER A 292 -29.42 -30.57 -11.55
CA SER A 292 -30.02 -29.34 -12.22
C SER A 292 -30.52 -28.13 -11.37
N ASP A 293 -30.54 -26.85 -11.78
CA ASP A 293 -30.11 -26.10 -12.98
C ASP A 293 -29.92 -24.58 -12.64
N PRO A 294 -29.31 -23.72 -13.50
CA PRO A 294 -28.96 -22.33 -13.17
C PRO A 294 -29.98 -21.25 -13.63
N MET A 295 -30.06 -20.14 -12.89
CA MET A 295 -30.87 -18.95 -13.23
C MET A 295 -30.10 -17.91 -14.08
N ASN A 296 -30.82 -17.23 -14.97
CA ASN A 296 -30.31 -16.23 -15.91
C ASN A 296 -30.95 -14.85 -15.62
N LEU A 297 -30.16 -13.77 -15.57
CA LEU A 297 -30.64 -12.39 -15.37
C LEU A 297 -29.84 -11.42 -16.26
N GLY A 298 -30.55 -10.73 -17.16
CA GLY A 298 -29.98 -9.77 -18.11
C GLY A 298 -30.00 -8.32 -17.61
N TRP A 299 -29.19 -7.48 -18.25
CA TRP A 299 -29.07 -6.03 -17.97
C TRP A 299 -29.63 -5.19 -19.14
N PRO A 300 -30.32 -4.06 -18.87
CA PRO A 300 -30.75 -3.12 -19.90
C PRO A 300 -29.71 -2.04 -20.21
N VAL A 301 -29.74 -1.51 -21.43
CA VAL A 301 -28.88 -0.43 -21.95
C VAL A 301 -29.70 0.87 -22.11
N PRO A 302 -29.20 2.06 -21.71
CA PRO A 302 -29.85 3.35 -21.99
C PRO A 302 -29.40 3.99 -23.32
N SER A 303 -30.30 4.71 -23.97
CA SER A 303 -30.10 5.41 -25.24
C SER A 303 -29.59 6.85 -25.09
N ARG A 304 -28.95 7.38 -26.15
CA ARG A 304 -28.62 8.82 -26.29
C ARG A 304 -29.88 9.68 -26.50
N ASP A 305 -29.82 10.92 -26.04
CA ASP A 305 -30.56 12.02 -26.65
C ASP A 305 -29.68 13.29 -26.73
N SER A 306 -30.07 14.25 -27.58
CA SER A 306 -29.19 15.32 -28.07
C SER A 306 -29.75 16.70 -27.78
N SER A 307 -29.06 17.52 -26.99
CA SER A 307 -29.29 18.97 -26.94
C SER A 307 -28.01 19.73 -26.66
N GLN A 308 -27.81 20.80 -27.43
CA GLN A 308 -26.59 21.61 -27.43
C GLN A 308 -26.73 22.68 -26.34
N MET A 309 -25.98 22.54 -25.23
CA MET A 309 -25.85 23.60 -24.23
C MET A 309 -24.54 24.37 -24.46
N VAL A 310 -24.62 25.69 -24.29
CA VAL A 310 -23.46 26.58 -24.19
C VAL A 310 -22.59 26.12 -23.03
N ASP A 311 -21.27 26.09 -23.24
CA ASP A 311 -20.31 25.52 -22.30
C ASP A 311 -20.27 26.31 -20.98
N PRO A 312 -20.70 25.73 -19.84
CA PRO A 312 -20.63 26.42 -18.55
C PRO A 312 -19.20 26.54 -18.01
N SER A 313 -18.23 25.81 -18.59
CA SER A 313 -16.85 25.79 -18.10
C SER A 313 -16.12 27.09 -18.35
N GLU A 314 -16.22 27.72 -19.53
CA GLU A 314 -15.56 29.02 -19.79
C GLU A 314 -16.01 30.13 -18.83
N GLU A 315 -17.31 30.21 -18.52
CA GLU A 315 -17.83 31.22 -17.58
C GLU A 315 -17.45 30.91 -16.11
N GLN A 316 -17.24 29.63 -15.78
CA GLN A 316 -16.68 29.23 -14.49
C GLN A 316 -15.17 29.46 -14.41
N GLU A 317 -14.39 29.19 -15.46
CA GLU A 317 -12.94 29.43 -15.47
C GLU A 317 -12.60 30.91 -15.28
N LEU A 318 -13.33 31.82 -15.94
CA LEU A 318 -13.13 33.27 -15.75
C LEU A 318 -13.38 33.68 -14.28
N LYS A 319 -14.49 33.21 -13.69
CA LYS A 319 -14.87 33.52 -12.29
C LYS A 319 -13.97 32.85 -11.25
N ILE A 320 -13.47 31.65 -11.53
CA ILE A 320 -12.54 30.92 -10.65
C ILE A 320 -11.14 31.52 -10.74
N GLY A 321 -10.69 31.89 -11.95
CA GLY A 321 -9.46 32.62 -12.20
C GLY A 321 -9.43 33.93 -11.41
N ASP A 322 -10.46 34.76 -11.52
CA ASP A 322 -10.56 36.02 -10.79
C ASP A 322 -10.68 35.80 -9.27
N ALA A 323 -11.47 34.83 -8.79
CA ALA A 323 -11.60 34.57 -7.35
C ALA A 323 -10.29 34.08 -6.72
N PHE A 324 -9.55 33.19 -7.41
CA PHE A 324 -8.27 32.67 -6.92
C PHE A 324 -7.14 33.69 -7.10
N SER A 325 -7.16 34.48 -8.18
CA SER A 325 -6.23 35.57 -8.45
C SER A 325 -6.42 36.73 -7.46
N LEU A 326 -7.64 37.19 -7.20
CA LEU A 326 -7.91 38.22 -6.20
C LEU A 326 -7.51 37.75 -4.80
N ARG A 327 -7.90 36.53 -4.38
CA ARG A 327 -7.54 36.03 -3.04
C ARG A 327 -6.04 35.81 -2.89
N SER A 328 -5.36 35.32 -3.93
CA SER A 328 -3.90 35.20 -3.92
C SER A 328 -3.23 36.57 -3.93
N THR A 329 -3.63 37.47 -4.83
CA THR A 329 -2.99 38.78 -5.04
C THR A 329 -3.20 39.71 -3.84
N GLU A 330 -4.37 39.70 -3.20
CA GLU A 330 -4.58 40.44 -1.95
C GLU A 330 -3.72 39.88 -0.82
N VAL A 331 -3.67 38.55 -0.64
CA VAL A 331 -2.81 37.93 0.39
C VAL A 331 -1.32 38.16 0.12
N TYR A 332 -0.86 38.06 -1.14
CA TYR A 332 0.52 38.36 -1.52
C TYR A 332 0.85 39.86 -1.37
N LYS A 333 -0.06 40.78 -1.71
CA LYS A 333 0.14 42.23 -1.49
C LYS A 333 0.18 42.58 -0.01
N VAL A 334 -0.76 42.07 0.79
CA VAL A 334 -0.79 42.30 2.24
C VAL A 334 0.47 41.75 2.90
N ASN A 335 0.88 40.52 2.58
CA ASN A 335 2.10 39.93 3.14
C ASN A 335 3.38 40.60 2.63
N PHE A 336 3.44 41.06 1.37
CA PHE A 336 4.58 41.80 0.84
C PHE A 336 4.72 43.19 1.51
N LEU A 337 3.61 43.92 1.65
CA LEU A 337 3.58 45.20 2.37
C LEU A 337 3.92 45.02 3.85
N GLN A 338 3.42 43.97 4.50
CA GLN A 338 3.67 43.71 5.91
C GLN A 338 5.14 43.28 6.17
N ASN A 339 5.74 42.50 5.26
CA ASN A 339 7.17 42.19 5.31
C ASN A 339 8.04 43.43 5.03
N MET A 340 7.71 44.27 4.05
CA MET A 340 8.42 45.55 3.84
C MET A 340 8.33 46.47 5.06
N CYS A 341 7.14 46.61 5.68
CA CYS A 341 6.99 47.40 6.90
C CYS A 341 7.85 46.87 8.06
N HIS A 342 7.94 45.54 8.21
CA HIS A 342 8.79 44.92 9.23
C HIS A 342 10.28 45.08 8.94
N GLU A 343 10.70 45.05 7.67
CA GLU A 343 12.09 45.25 7.25
C GLU A 343 12.52 46.74 7.35
N ILE A 344 11.61 47.68 7.09
CA ILE A 344 11.79 49.12 7.32
C ILE A 344 11.90 49.43 8.83
N ASP A 345 11.07 48.84 9.69
CA ASP A 345 11.17 49.06 11.15
C ASP A 345 12.44 48.44 11.75
N LEU A 346 12.91 47.29 11.22
CA LEU A 346 14.19 46.70 11.59
C LEU A 346 15.40 47.54 11.12
N THR A 347 15.39 48.08 9.89
CA THR A 347 16.46 48.97 9.42
C THR A 347 16.46 50.33 10.13
N GLY A 348 15.28 50.88 10.44
CA GLY A 348 15.12 52.08 11.26
C GLY A 348 15.70 51.92 12.67
N LYS A 349 15.40 50.80 13.35
CA LYS A 349 16.00 50.48 14.66
C LYS A 349 17.50 50.22 14.59
N ARG A 350 18.01 49.66 13.49
CA ARG A 350 19.45 49.42 13.30
C ARG A 350 20.25 50.72 13.15
N ASN A 351 19.70 51.71 12.43
CA ASN A 351 20.34 53.02 12.27
C ASN A 351 20.30 53.86 13.56
N ASN A 352 19.21 53.82 14.35
CA ASN A 352 19.14 54.56 15.62
C ASN A 352 20.09 54.03 16.72
N ASN A 353 20.55 52.78 16.62
CA ASN A 353 21.58 52.23 17.52
C ASN A 353 23.03 52.49 17.05
N SER A 354 23.23 53.18 15.92
CA SER A 354 24.56 53.56 15.41
C SER A 354 24.91 55.04 15.65
N SER A 355 24.03 55.81 16.32
CA SER A 355 24.20 57.24 16.60
C SER A 355 24.07 57.57 18.10
N LYS A 356 24.74 56.77 18.94
CA LYS A 356 24.99 57.04 20.36
C LYS A 356 26.42 56.66 20.73
#